data_AF-K0RSR5-F1
#
_entry.id   AF-K0RSR5-F1
#
_cell.length_a   1.000
_cell.length_b   1.000
_cell.length_c   1.000
_cell.angle_alpha   90.00
_cell.angle_beta   90.00
_cell.angle_gamma   90.00
#
_symmetry.space_group_name_H-M   'P 1'
#
loop_
_entity.id
_entity.type
_entity.pdbx_description
1 polymer ?
#
loop_
_entity_poly.entity_id
_entity_poly.type
_entity_poly.pdbx_seq_one_letter_code
_entity_poly.pdbx_strand_id
1 'polypeptide(L)'
;MKSFIAILVATLIGGASCFAPNSFGAHRAAGLAPTTTFGDVQGMAYISSNQPISVRNQRRSVAPVQTMSLFGLGGPELVIILIAAAFLLGPQKLAELGKEAGKMAGELKEVPKEFQDGLAEGEKQAQELKKEIAASKDAETE
;
A
#
# COMPACT_ATOMS: atom_id res chain seq x y z
N MET A 1 -6.35 24.63 29.58
CA MET A 1 -5.57 23.37 29.69
C MET A 1 -6.36 22.24 30.35
N LYS A 2 -6.99 22.47 31.51
CA LYS A 2 -7.78 21.45 32.26
C LYS A 2 -9.01 20.92 31.50
N SER A 3 -9.70 21.79 30.75
CA SER A 3 -10.88 21.40 29.96
C SER A 3 -10.55 20.59 28.70
N PHE A 4 -9.34 20.75 28.15
CA PHE A 4 -8.88 19.98 26.99
C PHE A 4 -8.55 18.53 27.37
N ILE A 5 -7.97 18.34 28.56
CA ILE A 5 -7.67 17.01 29.13
C ILE A 5 -8.98 16.26 29.42
N ALA A 6 -10.02 16.94 29.93
CA ALA A 6 -11.31 16.32 30.20
C ALA A 6 -12.03 15.84 28.93
N ILE A 7 -11.96 16.62 27.84
CA ILE A 7 -12.55 16.24 26.53
C ILE A 7 -11.79 15.06 25.92
N LEU A 8 -10.46 15.05 26.00
CA LEU A 8 -9.62 13.98 25.46
C LEU A 8 -9.83 12.64 26.21
N VAL A 9 -10.00 12.70 27.54
CA VAL A 9 -10.31 11.51 28.37
C VAL A 9 -11.73 11.00 28.12
N ALA A 10 -12.71 11.88 27.91
CA ALA A 10 -14.08 11.48 27.59
C ALA A 10 -14.19 10.77 26.23
N THR A 11 -13.42 11.20 25.22
CA THR A 11 -13.36 10.52 23.91
C THR A 11 -12.64 9.18 23.95
N LEU A 12 -11.76 8.95 24.93
CA LEU A 12 -11.00 7.70 25.05
C LEU A 12 -11.79 6.59 25.77
N ILE A 13 -12.74 6.96 26.63
CA ILE A 13 -13.51 6.00 27.47
C ILE A 13 -14.92 5.75 26.89
N GLY A 14 -15.48 6.69 26.12
CA GLY A 14 -16.87 6.61 25.61
C GLY A 14 -17.07 6.08 24.18
N GLY A 15 -16.02 5.62 23.49
CA GLY A 15 -16.04 5.40 22.04
C GLY A 15 -15.53 4.03 21.57
N ALA A 16 -15.74 2.96 22.32
CA ALA A 16 -15.48 1.60 21.85
C ALA A 16 -16.68 1.04 21.07
N SER A 17 -17.06 1.71 19.99
CA SER A 17 -17.95 1.12 18.97
C SER A 17 -17.20 1.04 17.65
N CYS A 18 -16.67 -0.16 17.41
CA CYS A 18 -16.48 -0.77 16.10
C CYS A 18 -15.69 0.03 15.05
N PHE A 19 -14.36 0.05 15.20
CA PHE A 19 -13.49 0.12 14.03
C PHE A 19 -13.48 -1.26 13.34
N ALA A 20 -14.55 -1.54 12.58
CA ALA A 20 -14.57 -2.64 11.63
C ALA A 20 -13.97 -2.15 10.30
N PRO A 21 -13.11 -2.91 9.63
CA PRO A 21 -12.62 -2.52 8.32
C PRO A 21 -13.78 -2.49 7.34
N ASN A 22 -13.92 -1.35 6.66
CA ASN A 22 -14.88 -1.13 5.59
C ASN A 22 -14.64 -2.17 4.49
N SER A 23 -15.40 -3.26 4.51
CA SER A 23 -15.52 -4.16 3.37
C SER A 23 -16.50 -3.50 2.40
N PHE A 24 -15.98 -2.56 1.63
CA PHE A 24 -16.64 -2.04 0.44
C PHE A 24 -16.81 -3.20 -0.53
N GLY A 25 -17.96 -3.86 -0.44
CA GLY A 25 -18.32 -5.06 -1.20
C GLY A 25 -19.83 -5.12 -1.29
N ALA A 26 -20.35 -4.38 -2.25
CA ALA A 26 -21.75 -4.35 -2.65
C ALA A 26 -22.36 -5.74 -2.74
N HIS A 27 -23.57 -5.95 -2.18
CA HIS A 27 -24.64 -6.71 -2.83
C HIS A 27 -25.99 -6.24 -2.27
N ARG A 28 -26.51 -5.16 -2.84
CA ARG A 28 -27.94 -4.88 -2.86
C ARG A 28 -28.58 -6.03 -3.66
N ALA A 29 -29.08 -7.06 -2.99
CA ALA A 29 -29.89 -8.09 -3.63
C ALA A 29 -31.29 -7.53 -3.94
N ALA A 30 -31.35 -6.55 -4.83
CA ALA A 30 -32.54 -6.23 -5.59
C ALA A 30 -32.43 -6.98 -6.92
N GLY A 31 -32.78 -8.26 -6.90
CA GLY A 31 -32.98 -9.06 -8.10
C GLY A 31 -34.46 -9.37 -8.22
N LEU A 32 -35.24 -8.44 -8.79
CA LEU A 32 -36.49 -8.82 -9.45
C LEU A 32 -36.14 -9.93 -10.45
N ALA A 33 -36.82 -11.06 -10.37
CA ALA A 33 -36.76 -12.07 -11.41
C ALA A 33 -37.26 -11.45 -12.73
N PRO A 34 -36.50 -11.51 -13.84
CA PRO A 34 -37.06 -11.17 -15.12
C PRO A 34 -37.93 -12.34 -15.57
N THR A 35 -39.22 -12.09 -15.65
CA THR A 35 -40.14 -12.88 -16.46
C THR A 35 -39.75 -12.69 -17.92
N THR A 36 -39.11 -13.67 -18.55
CA THR A 36 -38.99 -13.72 -20.01
C THR A 36 -39.24 -15.14 -20.52
N THR A 37 -40.49 -15.36 -20.92
CA THR A 37 -40.93 -15.98 -22.18
C THR A 37 -39.79 -16.29 -23.16
N PHE A 38 -39.60 -17.58 -23.45
CA PHE A 38 -38.93 -18.21 -24.60
C PHE A 38 -37.50 -17.80 -24.94
N GLY A 39 -36.61 -18.80 -24.88
CA GLY A 39 -35.39 -18.88 -25.68
C GLY A 39 -34.25 -17.98 -25.21
N ASP A 40 -33.33 -18.54 -24.42
CA ASP A 40 -31.93 -18.48 -24.80
C ASP A 40 -31.10 -19.51 -24.03
N VAL A 41 -30.37 -20.27 -24.85
CA VAL A 41 -29.39 -21.26 -24.48
C VAL A 41 -28.09 -20.51 -24.11
N GLN A 42 -27.51 -20.87 -22.97
CA GLN A 42 -26.14 -20.56 -22.53
C GLN A 42 -25.84 -19.13 -22.03
N GLY A 43 -25.37 -19.05 -20.78
CA GLY A 43 -24.62 -17.89 -20.31
C GLY A 43 -24.70 -17.68 -18.81
N MET A 44 -23.65 -18.12 -18.09
CA MET A 44 -23.36 -17.90 -16.65
C MET A 44 -24.40 -18.30 -15.59
N ALA A 45 -25.71 -18.13 -15.82
CA ALA A 45 -26.78 -18.37 -14.85
C ALA A 45 -26.96 -19.86 -14.53
N TYR A 46 -26.89 -20.75 -15.53
CA TYR A 46 -26.95 -22.20 -15.32
C TYR A 46 -25.72 -22.73 -14.57
N ILE A 47 -24.54 -22.15 -14.85
CA ILE A 47 -23.30 -22.50 -14.14
C ILE A 47 -23.43 -22.10 -12.67
N SER A 48 -24.11 -21.00 -12.33
CA SER A 48 -24.37 -20.59 -10.95
C SER A 48 -25.37 -21.52 -10.24
N SER A 49 -26.42 -21.97 -10.92
CA SER A 49 -27.48 -22.78 -10.31
C SER A 49 -27.09 -24.24 -10.06
N ASN A 50 -26.12 -24.78 -10.80
CA ASN A 50 -25.77 -26.21 -10.75
C ASN A 50 -24.37 -26.52 -10.19
N GLN A 51 -23.79 -25.63 -9.37
CA GLN A 51 -22.55 -25.95 -8.64
C GLN A 51 -22.85 -26.95 -7.51
N PRO A 52 -22.16 -28.10 -7.42
CA PRO A 52 -22.31 -29.00 -6.29
C PRO A 52 -21.90 -28.31 -4.99
N ILE A 53 -22.58 -28.64 -3.89
CA ILE A 53 -22.38 -28.03 -2.55
C ILE A 53 -20.90 -28.06 -2.11
N SER A 54 -20.12 -29.02 -2.61
CA SER A 54 -18.67 -29.13 -2.40
C SER A 54 -17.86 -27.96 -2.98
N VAL A 55 -18.22 -27.39 -4.13
CA VAL A 55 -17.50 -26.26 -4.75
C VAL A 55 -17.87 -24.93 -4.08
N ARG A 56 -19.12 -24.82 -3.59
CA ARG A 56 -19.62 -23.62 -2.90
C ARG A 56 -18.86 -23.34 -1.60
N ASN A 57 -18.55 -24.38 -0.84
CA ASN A 57 -17.79 -24.26 0.41
C ASN A 57 -16.28 -24.16 0.17
N GLN A 58 -15.78 -24.67 -0.95
CA GLN A 58 -14.35 -24.63 -1.26
C GLN A 58 -13.84 -23.22 -1.61
N ARG A 59 -14.72 -22.32 -2.10
CA ARG A 59 -14.36 -20.92 -2.39
C ARG A 59 -14.28 -20.00 -1.17
N ARG A 60 -14.64 -20.46 0.02
CA ARG A 60 -14.64 -19.64 1.25
C ARG A 60 -13.46 -19.89 2.19
N SER A 61 -12.66 -20.92 1.94
CA SER A 61 -11.49 -21.26 2.76
C SER A 61 -10.20 -20.68 2.18
N VAL A 62 -10.18 -19.38 1.91
CA VAL A 62 -8.94 -18.62 2.02
C VAL A 62 -8.97 -18.04 3.42
N ALA A 63 -8.31 -18.71 4.37
CA ALA A 63 -8.13 -18.15 5.70
C ALA A 63 -7.49 -16.77 5.51
N PRO A 64 -8.05 -15.69 6.10
CA PRO A 64 -7.37 -14.41 6.06
C PRO A 64 -6.02 -14.64 6.71
N VAL A 65 -4.96 -14.62 5.91
CA VAL A 65 -3.59 -14.62 6.42
C VAL A 65 -3.53 -13.36 7.25
N GLN A 66 -3.49 -13.54 8.57
CA GLN A 66 -3.17 -12.45 9.48
C GLN A 66 -1.77 -12.02 9.03
N THR A 67 -1.70 -10.94 8.27
CA THR A 67 -0.44 -10.34 7.87
C THR A 67 0.16 -9.78 9.14
N MET A 68 0.81 -10.66 9.91
CA MET A 68 1.72 -10.30 10.97
C MET A 68 2.75 -9.41 10.28
N SER A 69 2.66 -8.13 10.55
CA SER A 69 3.54 -7.08 10.01
C SER A 69 5.02 -7.37 10.31
N LEU A 70 5.91 -6.49 9.86
CA LEU A 70 7.35 -6.57 10.13
C LEU A 70 7.58 -6.76 11.65
N PHE A 71 8.30 -7.83 12.02
CA PHE A 71 8.56 -8.25 13.41
C PHE A 71 7.34 -8.74 14.22
N GLY A 72 6.24 -9.14 13.58
CA GLY A 72 5.03 -9.57 14.28
C GLY A 72 4.31 -8.43 15.01
N LEU A 73 4.67 -7.18 14.71
CA LEU A 73 4.13 -5.96 15.33
C LEU A 73 3.18 -5.26 14.37
N GLY A 74 1.87 -5.32 14.65
CA GLY A 74 0.84 -4.65 13.87
C GLY A 74 0.74 -3.15 14.12
N GLY A 75 -0.19 -2.50 13.42
CA GLY A 75 -0.48 -1.07 13.60
C GLY A 75 -0.83 -0.69 15.05
N PRO A 76 -1.74 -1.41 15.73
CA PRO A 76 -2.09 -1.13 17.12
C PRO A 76 -0.89 -1.24 18.08
N GLU A 77 -0.05 -2.25 17.90
CA GLU A 77 1.15 -2.47 18.73
C GLU A 77 2.16 -1.33 18.56
N LEU A 78 2.38 -0.88 17.32
CA LEU A 78 3.26 0.26 17.03
C LEU A 78 2.76 1.56 17.68
N VAL A 79 1.44 1.79 17.74
CA VAL A 79 0.88 2.98 18.40
C VAL A 79 1.17 2.97 19.90
N ILE A 80 1.04 1.81 20.57
CA ILE A 80 1.34 1.68 22.01
C ILE A 80 2.82 2.03 22.28
N ILE A 81 3.73 1.50 21.46
CA ILE A 81 5.17 1.78 21.58
C ILE A 81 5.45 3.28 21.35
N LEU A 82 4.80 3.90 20.36
CA LEU A 82 4.97 5.32 20.06
C LEU A 82 4.50 6.19 21.24
N ILE A 83 3.38 5.84 21.86
CA ILE A 83 2.90 6.52 23.07
C ILE A 83 3.93 6.39 24.21
N ALA A 84 4.46 5.19 24.46
CA ALA A 84 5.47 4.97 25.49
C ALA A 84 6.76 5.78 25.22
N ALA A 85 7.24 5.80 23.97
CA ALA A 85 8.39 6.60 23.56
C ALA A 85 8.10 8.11 23.70
N ALA A 86 6.89 8.55 23.38
CA ALA A 86 6.47 9.95 23.56
C ALA A 86 6.41 10.35 25.03
N PHE A 87 6.10 9.44 25.96
CA PHE A 87 6.20 9.73 27.39
C PHE A 87 7.65 9.84 27.86
N LEU A 88 8.54 8.98 27.34
CA LEU A 88 9.95 8.97 27.75
C LEU A 88 10.74 10.16 27.20
N LEU A 89 10.58 10.47 25.91
CA LEU A 89 11.31 11.54 25.22
C LEU A 89 10.53 12.86 25.19
N GLY A 90 9.21 12.80 25.33
CA GLY A 90 8.29 13.92 25.10
C GLY A 90 7.73 13.94 23.67
N PRO A 91 6.43 14.26 23.48
CA PRO A 91 5.80 14.29 22.15
C PRO A 91 6.40 15.39 21.25
N GLN A 92 6.93 16.46 21.84
CA GLN A 92 7.58 17.53 21.09
C GLN A 92 8.89 17.05 20.45
N LYS A 93 9.68 16.22 21.14
CA LYS A 93 10.96 15.70 20.64
C LYS A 93 10.78 14.69 19.53
N LEU A 94 9.79 13.80 19.62
CA LEU A 94 9.46 12.91 18.51
C LEU A 94 8.98 13.67 17.26
N ALA A 95 8.21 14.75 17.44
CA ALA A 95 7.77 15.59 16.33
C ALA A 95 8.92 16.39 15.70
N GLU A 96 9.85 16.90 16.50
CA GLU A 96 11.06 17.60 16.05
C GLU A 96 11.94 16.66 15.20
N LEU A 97 12.26 15.46 15.71
CA LEU A 97 13.00 14.43 14.98
C LEU A 97 12.27 13.98 13.71
N GLY A 98 10.94 13.81 13.76
CA GLY A 98 10.15 13.46 12.58
C GLY A 98 10.17 14.53 11.49
N LYS A 99 10.19 15.81 11.86
CA LYS A 99 10.32 16.93 10.90
C LYS A 99 11.70 16.96 10.26
N GLU A 100 12.75 16.81 11.06
CA GLU A 100 14.14 16.77 10.57
C GLU A 100 14.36 15.57 9.65
N ALA A 101 13.98 14.37 10.08
CA ALA A 101 14.04 13.16 9.28
C ALA A 101 13.19 13.25 8.01
N GLY A 102 12.00 13.86 8.10
CA GLY A 102 11.12 14.08 6.95
C GLY A 102 11.71 15.04 5.92
N LYS A 103 12.39 16.10 6.38
CA LYS A 103 13.11 17.03 5.51
C LYS A 103 14.28 16.34 4.82
N MET A 104 15.10 15.60 5.58
CA MET A 104 16.20 14.80 5.02
C MET A 104 15.69 13.79 4.00
N ALA A 105 14.61 13.06 4.31
CA ALA A 105 14.00 12.11 3.37
C ALA A 105 13.38 12.80 2.13
N GLY A 106 12.99 14.07 2.23
CA GLY A 106 12.55 14.88 1.11
C GLY A 106 13.70 15.22 0.16
N GLU A 107 14.80 15.75 0.71
CA GLU A 107 16.02 16.09 -0.04
C GLU A 107 16.66 14.84 -0.66
N LEU A 108 16.68 13.72 0.07
CA LEU A 108 17.16 12.43 -0.41
C LEU A 108 16.30 11.80 -1.51
N LYS A 109 15.15 12.37 -1.92
CA LYS A 109 14.41 11.90 -3.10
C LYS A 109 14.88 12.53 -4.40
N GLU A 110 15.49 13.71 -4.32
CA GLU A 110 16.02 14.43 -5.49
C GLU A 110 17.39 13.84 -5.88
N VAL A 111 18.23 13.55 -4.89
CA VAL A 111 19.57 12.98 -5.10
C VAL A 111 19.56 11.67 -5.94
N PRO A 112 18.68 10.67 -5.69
CA PRO A 112 18.61 9.46 -6.51
C PRO A 112 18.12 9.71 -7.92
N LYS A 113 17.30 10.75 -8.17
CA LYS A 113 16.84 11.09 -9.52
C LYS A 113 17.98 11.70 -10.32
N GLU A 114 18.68 12.67 -9.74
CA GLU A 114 19.86 13.28 -10.35
C GLU A 114 20.96 12.23 -10.60
N PHE A 115 21.12 11.27 -9.69
CA PHE A 115 22.06 10.15 -9.88
C PHE A 115 21.65 9.23 -11.03
N GLN A 116 20.35 8.91 -11.18
CA GLN A 116 19.85 8.11 -12.29
C GLN A 116 20.02 8.84 -13.64
N ASP A 117 19.70 10.14 -13.69
CA ASP A 117 19.85 10.96 -14.88
C ASP A 117 21.32 11.09 -15.29
N GLY A 118 22.22 11.34 -14.32
CA GLY A 118 23.66 11.40 -14.54
C GLY A 118 24.26 10.06 -14.98
N LEU A 119 23.77 8.94 -14.45
CA LEU A 119 24.19 7.61 -14.91
C LEU A 119 23.75 7.37 -16.36
N ALA A 120 22.49 7.70 -16.71
CA ALA A 120 21.96 7.53 -18.06
C ALA A 120 22.66 8.42 -19.08
N GLU A 121 23.02 9.66 -18.70
CA GLU A 121 23.81 10.55 -19.54
C GLU A 121 25.25 10.03 -19.72
N GLY A 122 25.90 9.61 -18.64
CA GLY A 122 27.24 9.04 -18.66
C GLY A 122 27.33 7.78 -19.52
N GLU A 123 26.31 6.92 -19.51
CA GLU A 123 26.24 5.74 -20.38
C GLU A 123 26.14 6.12 -21.86
N LYS A 124 25.36 7.16 -22.22
CA LYS A 124 25.26 7.65 -23.60
C LYS A 124 26.58 8.23 -24.08
N GLN A 125 27.20 9.11 -23.29
CA GLN A 125 28.50 9.69 -23.63
C GLN A 125 29.58 8.62 -23.76
N ALA A 126 29.60 7.62 -22.86
CA ALA A 126 30.54 6.51 -22.95
C ALA A 126 30.34 5.64 -24.21
N GLN A 127 29.09 5.48 -24.69
CA GLN A 127 28.81 4.78 -25.94
C GLN A 127 29.22 5.60 -27.17
N GLU A 128 29.02 6.91 -27.15
CA GLU A 128 29.43 7.82 -28.22
C GLU A 128 30.96 7.89 -28.34
N LEU A 129 31.67 8.08 -27.23
CA LEU A 129 33.14 8.03 -27.19
C LEU A 129 33.67 6.68 -27.65
N LYS A 130 33.04 5.56 -27.27
CA LYS A 130 33.42 4.23 -27.77
C LYS A 130 33.23 4.10 -29.28
N LYS A 131 32.18 4.68 -29.86
CA LYS A 131 31.96 4.68 -31.31
C LYS A 131 32.99 5.55 -32.04
N GLU A 132 33.33 6.73 -31.50
CA GLU A 132 34.35 7.61 -32.09
C GLU A 132 35.75 7.00 -32.01
N ILE A 133 36.10 6.37 -30.89
CA ILE A 133 37.38 5.66 -30.72
C ILE A 133 37.44 4.44 -31.63
N ALA A 134 36.33 3.72 -31.83
CA ALA A 134 36.29 2.60 -32.78
C ALA A 134 36.46 3.07 -34.23
N ALA A 135 35.75 4.14 -34.63
CA ALA A 135 35.82 4.69 -35.99
C ALA A 135 37.18 5.32 -36.33
N SER A 136 37.91 5.85 -35.34
CA SER A 136 39.26 6.39 -35.55
C SER A 136 40.34 5.30 -35.57
N LYS A 137 40.14 4.18 -34.86
CA LYS A 137 41.08 3.05 -34.90
C LYS A 137 41.12 2.33 -36.25
N ASP A 138 40.00 2.34 -36.98
CA ASP A 138 39.91 1.72 -38.31
C ASP A 138 40.55 2.58 -39.42
N ALA A 139 40.95 3.83 -39.13
CA ALA A 139 41.55 4.75 -40.10
C ALA A 139 43.10 4.87 -40.03
N GLU A 140 43.74 4.40 -38.95
CA GLU A 140 45.22 4.43 -38.78
C GLU A 140 45.91 3.10 -39.11
N THR A 141 45.19 2.10 -39.64
CA THR A 141 45.74 0.76 -39.97
C THR A 141 45.88 0.50 -41.48
N GLU A 142 46.08 1.53 -42.31
CA GLU A 142 46.54 1.38 -43.71
C GLU A 142 47.92 2.03 -43.94
#